data_AF-N2AP66-F1
#
_entry.id   AF-N2AP66-F1
#
_cell.length_a   1.000
_cell.length_b   1.000
_cell.length_c   1.000
_cell.angle_alpha   90.00
_cell.angle_beta   90.00
_cell.angle_gamma   90.00
#
_symmetry.space_group_name_H-M   'P 1'
#
loop_
_entity.id
_entity.type
_entity.pdbx_description
1 polymer ?
#
loop_
_entity_poly.entity_id
_entity_poly.type
_entity_poly.pdbx_seq_one_letter_code
_entity_poly.pdbx_strand_id
1 'polypeptide(L)'
;MMRMGNNSQGIWQLFSRMNGNNAFGRSSGAGGRNTLEDQLTGHRKNSYGVEGMCVTNNPNARKIIKVSDEMKQRVFNSVKDAFYKYNGMSGDNEAEWEEMAQAKNNYYKTLKKEDRVAASWTLQQLEISIGRKVASAVKEKVPGWTHGQPIPSDVLDEIFADESITSMVSGKSGTAEGLDIQI
;
A
#
# COMPACT_ATOMS: atom_id res chain seq x y z
N MET A 1 3.73 -19.60 27.24
CA MET A 1 3.94 -19.42 25.79
C MET A 1 2.59 -19.39 25.09
N MET A 2 2.04 -18.21 24.82
CA MET A 2 0.80 -18.06 24.05
C MET A 2 1.14 -17.96 22.58
N ARG A 3 0.82 -19.02 21.83
CA ARG A 3 0.91 -19.08 20.38
C ARG A 3 -0.29 -18.30 19.82
N MET A 4 -0.08 -17.02 19.49
CA MET A 4 -1.06 -16.26 18.72
C MET A 4 -1.16 -16.87 17.32
N GLY A 5 -2.24 -17.59 17.07
CA GLY A 5 -2.55 -18.18 15.77
C GLY A 5 -2.74 -17.08 14.73
N ASN A 6 -1.86 -17.06 13.75
CA ASN A 6 -1.88 -16.13 12.63
C ASN A 6 -3.05 -16.48 11.69
N ASN A 7 -4.18 -15.78 11.83
CA ASN A 7 -5.38 -15.96 11.00
C ASN A 7 -5.25 -15.34 9.59
N SER A 8 -4.07 -14.82 9.24
CA SER A 8 -3.82 -14.13 7.96
C SER A 8 -3.77 -15.05 6.73
N GLN A 9 -3.65 -16.37 6.91
CA GLN A 9 -3.65 -17.32 5.78
C GLN A 9 -5.03 -17.44 5.09
N GLY A 10 -6.12 -17.11 5.78
CA GLY A 10 -7.48 -17.31 5.27
C GLY A 10 -7.92 -16.29 4.21
N ILE A 11 -7.55 -15.02 4.38
CA ILE A 11 -7.92 -13.94 3.47
C ILE A 11 -7.20 -14.08 2.12
N TRP A 12 -5.93 -14.47 2.14
CA TRP A 12 -5.17 -14.74 0.92
C TRP A 12 -5.61 -16.00 0.18
N GLN A 13 -5.99 -17.08 0.88
CA GLN A 13 -6.61 -18.22 0.19
C GLN A 13 -7.94 -17.82 -0.47
N LEU A 14 -8.70 -16.91 0.15
CA LEU A 14 -9.92 -16.38 -0.45
C LEU A 14 -9.62 -15.53 -1.70
N PHE A 15 -8.64 -14.62 -1.64
CA PHE A 15 -8.26 -13.78 -2.79
C PHE A 15 -7.55 -14.55 -3.91
N SER A 16 -6.67 -15.49 -3.60
CA SER A 16 -6.03 -16.36 -4.60
C SER A 16 -7.03 -17.26 -5.32
N ARG A 17 -8.10 -17.70 -4.64
CA ARG A 17 -9.22 -18.42 -5.27
C ARG A 17 -10.06 -17.52 -6.18
N MET A 18 -10.15 -16.23 -5.88
CA MET A 18 -10.85 -15.25 -6.72
C MET A 18 -10.01 -14.81 -7.94
N ASN A 19 -8.69 -15.02 -7.92
CA ASN A 19 -7.77 -14.66 -9.01
C ASN A 19 -7.59 -15.77 -10.07
N GLY A 20 -8.21 -16.94 -9.86
CA GLY A 20 -8.16 -18.08 -10.78
C GLY A 20 -9.14 -17.96 -11.94
N ASN A 21 -9.01 -16.92 -12.76
CA ASN A 21 -9.49 -16.87 -14.16
C ASN A 21 -9.19 -15.48 -14.75
N ASN A 22 -8.01 -15.32 -15.37
CA ASN A 22 -7.82 -14.42 -16.52
C ASN A 22 -6.43 -14.66 -17.14
N ALA A 23 -6.37 -15.66 -18.00
CA ALA A 23 -5.31 -15.77 -18.98
C ALA A 23 -5.56 -14.75 -20.11
N PHE A 24 -4.52 -13.98 -20.45
CA PHE A 24 -4.33 -13.22 -21.68
C PHE A 24 -5.56 -12.50 -22.28
N GLY A 25 -5.61 -11.18 -22.07
CA GLY A 25 -6.45 -10.30 -22.85
C GLY A 25 -6.66 -8.97 -22.16
N ARG A 26 -6.64 -7.88 -22.91
CA ARG A 26 -7.20 -6.58 -22.50
C ARG A 26 -8.68 -6.78 -22.16
N SER A 27 -8.97 -7.23 -20.95
CA SER A 27 -10.33 -7.23 -20.45
C SER A 27 -10.62 -5.80 -20.04
N SER A 28 -11.27 -5.07 -20.96
CA SER A 28 -12.15 -3.97 -20.59
C SER A 28 -13.36 -4.55 -19.84
N GLY A 29 -13.10 -5.22 -18.72
CA GLY A 29 -14.10 -5.78 -17.84
C GLY A 29 -14.94 -4.64 -17.30
N ALA A 30 -16.25 -4.78 -17.42
CA ALA A 30 -17.28 -3.79 -17.10
C ALA A 30 -17.25 -3.20 -15.68
N GLY A 31 -16.31 -3.60 -14.81
CA GLY A 31 -16.25 -3.18 -13.41
C GLY A 31 -15.99 -1.70 -13.21
N GLY A 32 -15.10 -1.06 -13.98
CA GLY A 32 -14.72 0.34 -13.79
C GLY A 32 -15.55 1.38 -14.56
N ARG A 33 -16.46 0.94 -15.43
CA ARG A 33 -17.30 1.87 -16.21
C ARG A 33 -18.41 2.44 -15.34
N ASN A 34 -18.51 3.77 -15.36
CA ASN A 34 -19.59 4.51 -14.70
C ASN A 34 -20.75 4.69 -15.67
N THR A 35 -21.96 4.32 -15.25
CA THR A 35 -23.21 4.62 -15.95
C THR A 35 -23.63 6.07 -15.71
N LEU A 36 -24.66 6.54 -16.44
CA LEU A 36 -25.27 7.85 -16.16
C LEU A 36 -25.82 7.89 -14.72
N GLU A 37 -26.47 6.82 -14.28
CA GLU A 37 -26.98 6.69 -12.90
C GLU A 37 -25.85 6.81 -11.87
N ASP A 38 -24.72 6.13 -12.08
CA ASP A 38 -23.55 6.21 -11.18
C ASP A 38 -23.03 7.66 -11.05
N GLN A 39 -23.10 8.44 -12.13
CA GLN A 39 -22.67 9.84 -12.15
C GLN A 39 -23.66 10.74 -11.40
N LEU A 40 -24.97 10.54 -11.61
CA LEU A 40 -26.04 11.34 -11.03
C LEU A 40 -26.21 11.07 -9.53
N THR A 41 -26.08 9.81 -9.12
CA THR A 41 -26.26 9.38 -7.72
C THR A 41 -24.98 9.48 -6.89
N GLY A 42 -23.83 9.73 -7.53
CA GLY A 42 -22.53 9.79 -6.85
C GLY A 42 -21.91 8.42 -6.52
N HIS A 43 -22.47 7.33 -7.06
CA HIS A 43 -21.93 5.97 -6.98
C HIS A 43 -20.78 5.70 -7.96
N ARG A 44 -19.89 6.68 -8.12
CA ARG A 44 -18.77 6.58 -9.05
C ARG A 44 -17.76 5.54 -8.59
N LYS A 45 -17.39 4.65 -9.51
CA LYS A 45 -16.36 3.62 -9.41
C LYS A 45 -15.04 4.11 -10.02
N ASN A 46 -13.91 3.66 -9.47
CA ASN A 46 -12.60 3.81 -10.10
C ASN A 46 -12.39 2.75 -11.22
N SER A 47 -11.22 2.75 -11.86
CA SER A 47 -10.85 1.79 -12.93
C SER A 47 -10.95 0.32 -12.52
N TYR A 48 -10.88 0.01 -11.21
CA TYR A 48 -10.96 -1.33 -10.64
C TYR A 48 -12.38 -1.69 -10.13
N GLY A 49 -13.36 -0.84 -10.41
CA GLY A 49 -14.76 -1.04 -10.01
C GLY A 49 -15.05 -0.80 -8.54
N VAL A 50 -14.25 0.02 -7.86
CA VAL A 50 -14.41 0.34 -6.44
C VAL A 50 -15.12 1.68 -6.27
N GLU A 51 -16.29 1.68 -5.64
CA GLU A 51 -16.97 2.89 -5.17
C GLU A 51 -16.31 3.47 -3.91
N GLY A 52 -16.53 4.77 -3.65
CA GLY A 52 -16.05 5.42 -2.42
C GLY A 52 -14.61 5.93 -2.52
N MET A 53 -14.04 5.97 -3.72
CA MET A 53 -12.66 6.38 -4.00
C MET A 53 -12.53 7.86 -4.42
N CYS A 54 -13.63 8.63 -4.42
CA CYS A 54 -13.62 10.02 -4.89
C CYS A 54 -12.97 10.94 -3.84
N VAL A 55 -11.92 11.64 -4.26
CA VAL A 55 -11.19 12.64 -3.45
C VAL A 55 -11.82 14.03 -3.56
N THR A 56 -12.29 14.40 -4.75
CA THR A 56 -12.84 15.74 -5.03
C THR A 56 -14.03 16.04 -4.12
N ASN A 57 -13.98 17.20 -3.45
CA ASN A 57 -15.00 17.68 -2.51
C ASN A 57 -15.31 16.69 -1.37
N ASN A 58 -14.38 15.79 -1.03
CA ASN A 58 -14.53 14.85 0.06
C ASN A 58 -13.63 15.24 1.25
N PRO A 59 -14.19 15.85 2.32
CA PRO A 59 -13.40 16.27 3.48
C PRO A 59 -12.79 15.09 4.25
N ASN A 60 -13.28 13.87 4.04
CA ASN A 60 -12.72 12.66 4.66
C ASN A 60 -11.56 12.06 3.87
N ALA A 61 -11.32 12.50 2.63
CA ALA A 61 -10.36 11.85 1.73
C ALA A 61 -8.92 11.81 2.24
N ARG A 62 -8.53 12.77 3.10
CA ARG A 62 -7.17 12.87 3.67
C ARG A 62 -7.10 12.49 5.15
N LYS A 63 -8.14 11.85 5.69
CA LYS A 63 -8.10 11.36 7.08
C LYS A 63 -7.15 10.17 7.19
N ILE A 64 -6.35 10.16 8.25
CA ILE A 64 -5.58 8.98 8.66
C ILE A 64 -6.50 8.08 9.47
N ILE A 65 -6.66 6.84 9.02
CA ILE A 65 -7.52 5.84 9.67
C ILE A 65 -6.76 4.56 9.96
N LYS A 66 -7.31 3.69 10.80
CA LYS A 66 -6.72 2.37 11.02
C LYS A 66 -6.87 1.53 9.74
N VAL A 67 -5.77 0.95 9.29
CA VAL A 67 -5.71 -0.02 8.19
C VAL A 67 -5.18 -1.36 8.70
N SER A 68 -5.42 -2.45 7.97
CA SER A 68 -4.98 -3.79 8.39
C SER A 68 -3.45 -3.89 8.45
N ASP A 69 -2.94 -4.64 9.44
CA ASP A 69 -1.49 -4.88 9.57
C ASP A 69 -0.93 -5.60 8.34
N GLU A 70 -1.72 -6.48 7.74
CA GLU A 70 -1.40 -7.16 6.48
C GLU A 70 -1.13 -6.17 5.33
N MET A 71 -2.00 -5.16 5.18
CA MET A 71 -1.84 -4.18 4.12
C MET A 71 -0.67 -3.23 4.40
N LYS A 72 -0.41 -2.89 5.67
CA LYS A 72 0.81 -2.17 6.06
C LYS A 72 2.07 -2.96 5.71
N GLN A 73 2.11 -4.25 6.06
CA GLN A 73 3.25 -5.12 5.76
C GLN A 73 3.52 -5.23 4.26
N ARG A 74 2.45 -5.31 3.46
CA ARG A 74 2.59 -5.37 2.00
C ARG A 74 3.10 -4.07 1.40
N VAL A 75 2.67 -2.90 1.91
CA VAL A 75 3.24 -1.59 1.52
C VAL A 75 4.73 -1.55 1.88
N PHE A 76 5.10 -1.99 3.09
CA PHE A 76 6.50 -2.08 3.49
C PHE A 76 7.33 -2.98 2.58
N ASN A 77 6.84 -4.17 2.24
CA ASN A 77 7.53 -5.07 1.33
C ASN A 77 7.69 -4.45 -0.06
N SER A 78 6.69 -3.71 -0.54
CA SER A 78 6.78 -3.00 -1.82
C SER A 78 7.86 -1.91 -1.81
N VAL A 79 7.97 -1.14 -0.73
CA VAL A 79 9.07 -0.18 -0.56
C VAL A 79 10.41 -0.91 -0.49
N LYS A 80 10.50 -2.00 0.29
CA LYS A 80 11.69 -2.82 0.38
C LYS A 80 12.14 -3.28 -1.00
N ASP A 81 11.26 -3.91 -1.77
CA ASP A 81 11.54 -4.37 -3.13
C ASP A 81 12.00 -3.23 -4.04
N ALA A 82 11.41 -2.03 -3.93
CA ALA A 82 11.86 -0.86 -4.70
C ALA A 82 13.30 -0.44 -4.37
N PHE A 83 13.73 -0.53 -3.12
CA PHE A 83 15.12 -0.25 -2.75
C PHE A 83 16.09 -1.32 -3.26
N TYR A 84 15.76 -2.61 -3.15
CA TYR A 84 16.64 -3.69 -3.63
C TYR A 84 16.69 -3.80 -5.15
N LYS A 85 15.57 -3.65 -5.85
CA LYS A 85 15.48 -3.84 -7.31
C LYS A 85 15.80 -2.57 -8.09
N TYR A 86 15.35 -1.43 -7.59
CA TYR A 86 15.31 -0.17 -8.33
C TYR A 86 16.03 0.97 -7.61
N ASN A 87 16.84 0.67 -6.59
CA ASN A 87 17.66 1.65 -5.88
C ASN A 87 16.84 2.84 -5.36
N GLY A 88 15.65 2.54 -4.80
CA GLY A 88 14.75 3.52 -4.21
C GLY A 88 13.90 4.29 -5.22
N MET A 89 13.97 3.97 -6.51
CA MET A 89 13.06 4.45 -7.54
C MET A 89 11.85 3.52 -7.71
N SER A 90 10.78 4.01 -8.33
CA SER A 90 9.74 3.13 -8.84
C SER A 90 10.26 2.36 -10.06
N GLY A 91 10.06 1.06 -10.11
CA GLY A 91 10.40 0.24 -11.27
C GLY A 91 9.46 0.46 -12.45
N ASP A 92 9.91 0.09 -13.66
CA ASP A 92 9.10 0.08 -14.88
C ASP A 92 8.62 -1.35 -15.19
N ASN A 93 7.90 -1.95 -14.23
CA ASN A 93 7.35 -3.31 -14.37
C ASN A 93 5.84 -3.30 -14.16
N GLU A 94 5.10 -3.20 -15.27
CA GLU A 94 3.63 -3.13 -15.29
C GLU A 94 2.97 -4.25 -14.45
N ALA A 95 3.52 -5.46 -14.44
CA ALA A 95 2.94 -6.56 -13.68
C ALA A 95 3.01 -6.33 -12.16
N GLU A 96 4.10 -5.75 -11.66
CA GLU A 96 4.25 -5.41 -10.22
C GLU A 96 3.32 -4.26 -9.83
N TRP A 97 3.17 -3.27 -10.71
CA TRP A 97 2.25 -2.15 -10.51
C TRP A 97 0.80 -2.62 -10.44
N GLU A 98 0.39 -3.45 -11.40
CA GLU A 98 -0.97 -3.98 -11.47
C GLU A 98 -1.26 -4.93 -10.29
N GLU A 99 -0.29 -5.73 -9.86
CA GLU A 99 -0.41 -6.61 -8.69
C GLU A 99 -0.71 -5.82 -7.40
N MET A 100 0.04 -4.76 -7.15
CA MET A 100 -0.18 -3.88 -6.00
C MET A 100 -1.45 -3.04 -6.12
N ALA A 101 -1.83 -2.62 -7.33
CA ALA A 101 -3.07 -1.90 -7.57
C ALA A 101 -4.29 -2.81 -7.32
N GLN A 102 -4.29 -4.04 -7.81
CA GLN A 102 -5.34 -5.02 -7.55
C GLN A 102 -5.46 -5.33 -6.06
N ALA A 103 -4.33 -5.50 -5.37
CA ALA A 103 -4.29 -5.72 -3.93
C ALA A 103 -4.97 -4.61 -3.14
N LYS A 104 -4.55 -3.36 -3.36
CA LYS A 104 -5.11 -2.17 -2.71
C LYS A 104 -6.62 -2.11 -2.97
N ASN A 105 -7.06 -2.31 -4.21
CA ASN A 105 -8.47 -2.25 -4.57
C ASN A 105 -9.32 -3.40 -4.00
N ASN A 106 -8.79 -4.61 -3.95
CA ASN A 106 -9.45 -5.75 -3.30
C ASN A 106 -9.57 -5.51 -1.79
N TYR A 107 -8.53 -4.97 -1.16
CA TYR A 107 -8.59 -4.54 0.23
C TYR A 107 -9.66 -3.46 0.46
N TYR A 108 -9.72 -2.42 -0.37
CA TYR A 108 -10.74 -1.37 -0.23
C TYR A 108 -12.18 -1.91 -0.31
N LYS A 109 -12.44 -2.92 -1.15
CA LYS A 109 -13.76 -3.56 -1.23
C LYS A 109 -14.20 -4.20 0.10
N THR A 110 -13.26 -4.55 0.98
CA THR A 110 -13.55 -5.08 2.33
C THR A 110 -13.95 -4.00 3.35
N LEU A 111 -13.70 -2.72 3.04
CA LEU A 111 -13.97 -1.59 3.92
C LEU A 111 -15.35 -0.98 3.63
N LYS A 112 -15.87 -0.24 4.61
CA LYS A 112 -17.03 0.65 4.42
C LYS A 112 -16.72 1.66 3.32
N LYS A 113 -17.71 1.96 2.48
CA LYS A 113 -17.54 2.79 1.26
C LYS A 113 -16.90 4.15 1.59
N GLU A 114 -17.35 4.77 2.66
CA GLU A 114 -16.93 6.07 3.18
C GLU A 114 -15.49 6.11 3.70
N ASP A 115 -14.92 4.96 4.08
CA ASP A 115 -13.55 4.85 4.62
C ASP A 115 -12.51 4.55 3.54
N ARG A 116 -12.92 4.10 2.35
CA ARG A 116 -12.01 3.57 1.31
C ARG A 116 -10.99 4.59 0.83
N VAL A 117 -11.42 5.81 0.53
CA VAL A 117 -10.50 6.88 0.11
C VAL A 117 -9.52 7.27 1.23
N ALA A 118 -9.97 7.28 2.48
CA ALA A 118 -9.12 7.56 3.64
C ALA A 118 -8.12 6.43 3.90
N ALA A 119 -8.51 5.17 3.68
CA ALA A 119 -7.61 4.02 3.72
C ALA A 119 -6.53 4.14 2.63
N SER A 120 -6.92 4.50 1.41
CA SER A 120 -5.98 4.72 0.31
C SER A 120 -4.98 5.83 0.63
N TRP A 121 -5.47 6.95 1.19
CA TRP A 121 -4.60 8.04 1.66
C TRP A 121 -3.65 7.57 2.76
N THR A 122 -4.14 6.83 3.75
CA THR A 122 -3.33 6.29 4.85
C THR A 122 -2.20 5.40 4.32
N LEU A 123 -2.51 4.47 3.41
CA LEU A 123 -1.49 3.59 2.83
C LEU A 123 -0.47 4.36 1.99
N GLN A 124 -0.89 5.39 1.26
CA GLN A 124 0.03 6.26 0.53
C GLN A 124 0.96 7.04 1.46
N GLN A 125 0.43 7.59 2.57
CA GLN A 125 1.28 8.27 3.54
C GLN A 125 2.27 7.31 4.21
N LEU A 126 1.83 6.10 4.54
CA LEU A 126 2.72 5.07 5.07
C LEU A 126 3.86 4.74 4.09
N GLU A 127 3.53 4.53 2.81
CA GLU A 127 4.51 4.26 1.74
C GLU A 127 5.55 5.39 1.65
N ILE A 128 5.10 6.65 1.63
CA ILE A 128 5.97 7.84 1.60
C ILE A 128 6.83 7.92 2.86
N SER A 129 6.27 7.70 4.04
CA SER A 129 7.00 7.79 5.32
C SER A 129 8.08 6.71 5.41
N ILE A 130 7.78 5.47 5.04
CA ILE A 130 8.79 4.39 5.01
C ILE A 130 9.88 4.75 3.98
N GLY A 131 9.50 5.14 2.76
CA GLY A 131 10.45 5.50 1.71
C GLY A 131 11.39 6.65 2.11
N ARG A 132 10.85 7.70 2.72
CA ARG A 132 11.65 8.82 3.26
C ARG A 132 12.63 8.35 4.33
N LYS A 133 12.17 7.52 5.27
CA LYS A 133 13.00 7.03 6.37
C LYS A 133 14.14 6.15 5.89
N VAL A 134 13.85 5.21 4.98
CA VAL A 134 14.87 4.36 4.35
C VAL A 134 15.84 5.21 3.53
N ALA A 135 15.36 6.15 2.71
CA ALA A 135 16.23 7.02 1.92
C ALA A 135 17.16 7.88 2.79
N SER A 136 16.68 8.39 3.92
CA SER A 136 17.53 9.10 4.89
C SER A 136 18.61 8.19 5.47
N ALA A 137 18.25 6.99 5.92
CA ALA A 137 19.20 6.03 6.47
C ALA A 137 20.25 5.58 5.42
N VAL A 138 19.85 5.42 4.15
CA VAL A 138 20.78 5.14 3.05
C VAL A 138 21.77 6.29 2.88
N LYS A 139 21.31 7.55 2.91
CA LYS A 139 22.21 8.72 2.78
C LYS A 139 23.21 8.85 3.93
N GLU A 140 22.84 8.43 5.12
CA GLU A 140 23.74 8.41 6.28
C GLU A 140 24.86 7.37 6.12
N LYS A 141 24.53 6.18 5.60
CA LYS A 141 25.49 5.07 5.40
C LYS A 141 26.25 5.15 4.08
N VAL A 142 25.67 5.78 3.07
CA VAL A 142 26.24 5.94 1.73
C VAL A 142 26.22 7.44 1.36
N PRO A 143 27.18 8.23 1.88
CA PRO A 143 27.24 9.66 1.61
C PRO A 143 27.30 9.96 0.10
N GLY A 144 26.48 10.90 -0.35
CA GLY A 144 26.38 11.26 -1.77
C GLY A 144 25.42 10.41 -2.60
N TRP A 145 24.81 9.36 -2.02
CA TRP A 145 23.77 8.60 -2.70
C TRP A 145 22.55 9.45 -3.07
N THR A 146 22.02 9.21 -4.26
CA THR A 146 20.75 9.75 -4.76
C THR A 146 19.93 8.62 -5.38
N HIS A 147 18.61 8.80 -5.47
CA HIS A 147 17.72 7.74 -5.98
C HIS A 147 18.15 7.24 -7.37
N GLY A 148 18.12 5.92 -7.54
CA GLY A 148 18.58 5.25 -8.75
C GLY A 148 20.05 4.81 -8.71
N GLN A 149 20.87 5.37 -7.83
CA GLN A 149 22.26 4.94 -7.65
C GLN A 149 22.34 3.61 -6.88
N PRO A 150 23.25 2.69 -7.22
CA PRO A 150 23.39 1.42 -6.53
C PRO A 150 23.53 1.56 -5.01
N ILE A 151 22.88 0.67 -4.27
CA ILE A 151 22.99 0.58 -2.81
C ILE A 151 23.55 -0.81 -2.46
N PRO A 152 24.59 -0.91 -1.63
CA PRO A 152 25.06 -2.20 -1.13
C PRO A 152 23.94 -2.97 -0.40
N SER A 153 23.80 -4.26 -0.68
CA SER A 153 22.69 -5.06 -0.13
C SER A 153 22.77 -5.25 1.38
N ASP A 154 23.98 -5.32 1.93
CA ASP A 154 24.27 -5.40 3.36
C ASP A 154 23.81 -4.12 4.10
N VAL A 155 24.00 -2.95 3.48
CA VAL A 155 23.45 -1.67 3.98
C VAL A 155 21.91 -1.73 4.02
N LEU A 156 21.27 -2.25 2.98
CA LEU A 156 19.82 -2.41 2.95
C LEU A 156 19.34 -3.42 4.00
N ASP A 157 20.05 -4.54 4.17
CA ASP A 157 19.72 -5.56 5.17
C ASP A 157 19.72 -4.98 6.58
N GLU A 158 20.74 -4.17 6.91
CA GLU A 158 20.82 -3.47 8.19
C GLU A 158 19.68 -2.46 8.36
N ILE A 159 19.43 -1.60 7.36
CA ILE A 159 18.38 -0.57 7.42
C ILE A 159 16.98 -1.20 7.58
N PHE A 160 16.67 -2.26 6.83
CA PHE A 160 15.36 -2.91 6.91
C PHE A 160 15.21 -3.82 8.13
N ALA A 161 16.28 -4.12 8.86
CA ALA A 161 16.24 -4.78 10.17
C ALA A 161 16.03 -3.78 11.33
N ASP A 162 16.23 -2.48 11.10
CA ASP A 162 16.14 -1.45 12.13
C ASP A 162 14.73 -1.36 12.75
N GLU A 163 14.66 -1.32 14.10
CA GLU A 163 13.37 -1.29 14.82
C GLU A 163 12.57 -0.02 14.50
N SER A 164 13.25 1.11 14.24
CA SER A 164 12.57 2.36 13.92
C SER A 164 11.86 2.31 12.57
N ILE A 165 12.25 1.41 11.67
CA ILE A 165 11.60 1.17 10.37
C ILE A 165 10.57 0.04 10.48
N THR A 166 10.91 -1.08 11.12
CA THR A 166 9.99 -2.23 11.26
C THR A 166 8.79 -1.92 12.17
N SER A 167 8.94 -1.08 13.19
CA SER A 167 7.85 -0.65 14.08
C SER A 167 6.75 0.14 13.37
N MET A 168 7.03 0.77 12.22
CA MET A 168 6.03 1.50 11.42
C MET A 168 4.91 0.60 10.89
N VAL A 169 5.16 -0.72 10.79
CA VAL A 169 4.18 -1.70 10.34
C VAL A 169 3.77 -2.72 11.39
N SER A 170 4.54 -2.90 12.46
CA SER A 170 4.41 -4.02 13.40
C SER A 170 3.23 -3.97 14.39
N GLY A 171 2.22 -3.12 14.17
CA GLY A 171 1.00 -3.10 14.98
C GLY A 171 1.20 -2.87 16.49
N LYS A 172 2.39 -2.45 16.95
CA LYS A 172 2.65 -2.09 18.35
C LYS A 172 1.81 -0.85 18.66
N SER A 173 0.63 -1.09 19.21
CA SER A 173 -0.24 -0.11 19.83
C SER A 173 0.44 0.42 21.10
N GLY A 174 1.42 1.29 20.94
CA GLY A 174 1.90 2.17 21.99
C GLY A 174 1.33 3.54 21.73
N THR A 175 0.29 3.89 22.49
CA THR A 175 -0.40 5.19 22.52
C THR A 175 -1.05 5.65 21.21
N ALA A 176 -2.27 6.17 21.34
CA ALA A 176 -2.91 7.01 20.34
C ALA A 176 -2.21 8.37 20.25
N GLU A 177 -0.89 8.37 20.08
CA GLU A 177 -0.19 9.46 19.42
C GLU A 177 -0.09 9.02 17.96
N GLY A 178 -0.39 9.94 17.06
CA GLY A 178 -0.68 9.62 15.68
C GLY A 178 0.40 8.76 15.03
N LEU A 179 0.08 8.20 13.87
CA LEU A 179 1.11 8.19 12.86
C LEU A 179 1.61 9.65 12.78
N ASP A 180 2.73 9.96 13.44
CA ASP A 180 3.42 11.24 13.39
C ASP A 180 4.01 11.38 11.99
N ILE A 181 3.10 11.48 11.03
CA ILE A 181 3.34 11.89 9.68
C ILE A 181 3.49 13.41 9.81
N GLN A 182 4.70 13.84 10.14
CA GLN A 182 5.08 15.23 9.91
C GLN A 182 4.96 15.47 8.40
N ILE A 183 3.91 16.18 8.01
CA ILE A 183 3.73 16.71 6.65
C ILE A 183 4.61 17.96 6.53
#